data_AF-A0A2E4KM92-F1
#
_entry.id   AF-A0A2E4KM92-F1
#
_cell.length_a   1.000
_cell.length_b   1.000
_cell.length_c   1.000
_cell.angle_alpha   90.00
_cell.angle_beta   90.00
_cell.angle_gamma   90.00
#
_symmetry.space_group_name_H-M   'P 1'
#
loop_
_entity.id
_entity.type
_entity.pdbx_description
1 polymer ?
#
loop_
_entity_poly.entity_id
_entity_poly.type
_entity_poly.pdbx_seq_one_letter_code
_entity_poly.pdbx_strand_id
1 'polypeptide(L)'
;MDIEERLEQVATVINQIDDPKVPRNIRRQAKEACENWLLNKGKKLDVRIAMAQSKLEELYEDPNIPPEFGTLILTINTELERILTEVL
;
A
#
# COMPACT_ATOMS: atom_id res chain seq x y z
N MET A 1 -15.31 11.69 4.72
CA MET A 1 -14.04 11.60 3.98
C MET A 1 -14.36 11.10 2.60
N ASP A 2 -13.83 11.76 1.60
CA ASP A 2 -13.87 11.26 0.23
C ASP A 2 -12.99 10.00 0.10
N ILE A 3 -13.23 9.18 -0.92
CA ILE A 3 -12.43 7.98 -1.18
C ILE A 3 -10.98 8.36 -1.46
N GLU A 4 -10.74 9.42 -2.23
CA GLU A 4 -9.37 9.89 -2.52
C GLU A 4 -8.65 10.36 -1.24
N GLU A 5 -9.35 11.02 -0.31
CA GLU A 5 -8.75 11.39 0.99
C GLU A 5 -8.31 10.14 1.78
N ARG A 6 -9.09 9.05 1.71
CA ARG A 6 -8.73 7.78 2.35
C ARG A 6 -7.55 7.11 1.66
N LEU A 7 -7.46 7.16 0.33
CA LEU A 7 -6.29 6.67 -0.41
C LEU A 7 -5.03 7.47 -0.06
N GLU A 8 -5.14 8.79 0.10
CA GLU A 8 -4.03 9.64 0.54
C GLU A 8 -3.59 9.33 1.98
N GLN A 9 -4.54 9.00 2.88
CA GLN A 9 -4.22 8.50 4.21
C GLN A 9 -3.47 7.17 4.13
N VAL A 10 -3.95 6.22 3.33
CA VAL A 10 -3.27 4.93 3.12
C VAL A 10 -1.87 5.14 2.52
N ALA A 11 -1.71 6.04 1.55
CA ALA A 11 -0.42 6.42 0.99
C ALA A 11 0.56 6.93 2.06
N THR A 12 0.05 7.73 3.00
CA THR A 12 0.84 8.26 4.12
C THR A 12 1.30 7.15 5.04
N VAL A 13 0.45 6.14 5.29
CA VAL A 13 0.82 4.95 6.08
C VAL A 13 1.85 4.09 5.33
N ILE A 14 1.68 3.86 4.03
CA ILE A 14 2.68 3.14 3.20
C ILE A 14 4.05 3.83 3.26
N ASN A 15 4.08 5.17 3.26
CA ASN A 15 5.34 5.92 3.37
C ASN A 15 6.07 5.72 4.71
N GLN A 16 5.42 5.20 5.75
CA GLN A 16 6.11 4.81 7.00
C GLN A 16 7.06 3.64 6.79
N ILE A 17 6.90 2.86 5.70
CA ILE A 17 7.83 1.79 5.31
C ILE A 17 9.18 2.38 4.86
N ASP A 18 9.28 3.68 4.56
CA ASP A 18 10.56 4.35 4.29
C ASP A 18 11.37 4.60 5.59
N ASP A 19 11.66 3.53 6.32
CA ASP A 19 12.39 3.54 7.58
C ASP A 19 13.81 2.94 7.41
N PRO A 20 14.86 3.49 8.06
CA PRO A 20 16.22 2.95 7.99
C PRO A 20 16.36 1.46 8.35
N LYS A 21 15.46 0.90 9.17
CA LYS A 21 15.43 -0.53 9.52
C LYS A 21 14.95 -1.42 8.39
N VAL A 22 14.21 -0.87 7.43
CA VAL A 22 13.64 -1.63 6.30
C VAL A 22 14.69 -1.70 5.18
N PRO A 23 14.96 -2.88 4.60
CA PRO A 23 15.84 -3.02 3.44
C PRO A 23 15.47 -2.10 2.25
N ARG A 24 16.49 -1.57 1.55
CA ARG A 24 16.32 -0.58 0.46
C ARG A 24 15.40 -1.08 -0.68
N ASN A 25 15.41 -2.38 -0.97
CA ASN A 25 14.52 -2.99 -1.95
C ASN A 25 13.04 -2.85 -1.55
N ILE A 26 12.72 -3.14 -0.28
CA ILE A 26 11.35 -3.06 0.25
C ILE A 26 10.87 -1.60 0.26
N ARG A 27 11.70 -0.66 0.73
CA ARG A 27 11.34 0.77 0.72
C ARG A 27 11.02 1.29 -0.68
N ARG A 28 11.87 0.92 -1.66
CA ARG A 28 11.65 1.29 -3.07
C ARG A 28 10.33 0.72 -3.60
N GLN A 29 10.07 -0.56 -3.35
CA GLN A 29 8.87 -1.25 -3.83
C GLN A 29 7.60 -0.70 -3.19
N ALA A 30 7.61 -0.40 -1.89
CA ALA A 30 6.49 0.23 -1.19
C ALA A 30 6.16 1.61 -1.80
N LYS A 31 7.19 2.42 -2.06
CA LYS A 31 7.04 3.71 -2.72
C LYS A 31 6.47 3.57 -4.13
N GLU A 32 6.98 2.61 -4.92
CA GLU A 32 6.49 2.33 -6.27
C GLU A 32 5.03 1.84 -6.27
N ALA A 33 4.63 1.04 -5.28
CA ALA A 33 3.24 0.62 -5.11
C ALA A 33 2.31 1.84 -4.90
N CYS A 34 2.76 2.79 -4.09
CA CYS A 34 2.02 4.00 -3.79
C CYS A 34 1.93 4.95 -5.00
N GLU A 35 3.07 5.30 -5.61
CA GLU A 35 3.15 6.30 -6.68
C GLU A 35 2.58 5.78 -8.01
N ASN A 36 2.88 4.52 -8.39
CA ASN A 36 2.49 3.99 -9.70
C ASN A 36 1.06 3.45 -9.73
N TRP A 37 0.52 3.04 -8.58
CA TRP A 37 -0.80 2.42 -8.47
C TRP A 37 -1.74 3.21 -7.59
N LEU A 38 -1.46 3.32 -6.29
CA LEU A 38 -2.43 3.87 -5.34
C LEU A 38 -2.82 5.32 -5.67
N LEU A 39 -1.86 6.20 -5.97
CA LEU A 39 -2.07 7.61 -6.28
C LEU A 39 -2.28 7.89 -7.79
N ASN A 40 -2.36 6.85 -8.61
CA ASN A 40 -2.46 7.00 -10.06
C ASN A 40 -3.90 7.28 -10.52
N LYS A 41 -4.29 8.55 -10.53
CA LYS A 41 -5.62 9.02 -10.97
C LYS A 41 -5.94 8.73 -12.45
N GLY A 42 -4.98 8.27 -13.24
CA GLY A 42 -5.19 7.83 -14.63
C GLY A 42 -5.77 6.42 -14.77
N LYS A 43 -5.86 5.66 -13.68
CA LYS A 43 -6.44 4.30 -13.65
C LYS A 43 -7.74 4.29 -12.86
N LYS A 44 -8.59 3.30 -13.13
CA LYS A 44 -9.80 3.06 -12.34
C LYS A 44 -9.43 2.67 -10.91
N LEU A 45 -10.29 3.04 -9.95
CA LEU A 45 -10.04 2.84 -8.53
C LEU A 45 -9.81 1.37 -8.16
N ASP A 46 -10.67 0.47 -8.64
CA ASP A 46 -10.56 -0.98 -8.46
C ASP A 46 -9.19 -1.51 -8.90
N VAL A 47 -8.71 -1.10 -10.07
CA VAL A 47 -7.39 -1.46 -10.60
C VAL A 47 -6.27 -0.88 -9.75
N ARG A 48 -6.40 0.38 -9.28
CA ARG A 48 -5.39 1.02 -8.41
C ARG A 48 -5.23 0.23 -7.11
N ILE A 49 -6.35 -0.10 -6.45
CA ILE A 49 -6.38 -0.82 -5.18
C ILE A 49 -5.83 -2.24 -5.37
N ALA A 50 -6.35 -3.01 -6.33
CA ALA A 50 -5.92 -4.39 -6.54
C ALA A 50 -4.42 -4.50 -6.85
N MET A 51 -3.89 -3.59 -7.68
CA MET A 51 -2.46 -3.57 -7.99
C MET A 51 -1.60 -3.13 -6.81
N ALA A 52 -2.06 -2.18 -5.99
CA ALA A 52 -1.37 -1.78 -4.77
C ALA A 52 -1.33 -2.94 -3.75
N GLN A 53 -2.47 -3.60 -3.50
CA GLN A 53 -2.54 -4.78 -2.61
C GLN A 53 -1.60 -5.90 -3.09
N SER A 54 -1.62 -6.22 -4.38
CA SER A 54 -0.71 -7.23 -4.95
C SER A 54 0.77 -6.89 -4.72
N LYS A 55 1.15 -5.61 -4.86
CA LYS A 55 2.53 -5.18 -4.59
C LYS A 55 2.91 -5.17 -3.12
N LEU A 56 1.95 -4.88 -2.24
CA LEU A 56 2.17 -4.97 -0.80
C LEU A 56 2.27 -6.42 -0.32
N GLU A 57 1.53 -7.34 -0.93
CA GLU A 57 1.65 -8.79 -0.65
C GLU A 57 3.04 -9.32 -1.01
N GLU A 58 3.59 -8.94 -2.17
CA GLU A 58 4.97 -9.26 -2.56
C GLU A 58 6.00 -8.79 -1.51
N LEU A 59 5.73 -7.68 -0.80
CA LEU A 59 6.59 -7.18 0.28
C LEU A 59 6.40 -7.94 1.58
N TYR A 60 5.17 -8.36 1.88
CA TYR A 60 4.84 -9.14 3.06
C TYR A 60 5.49 -10.54 3.01
N GLU A 61 5.60 -11.12 1.82
CA GLU A 61 6.29 -12.40 1.59
C GLU A 61 7.83 -12.29 1.64
N ASP A 62 8.41 -11.08 1.65
CA ASP A 62 9.86 -10.90 1.72
C ASP A 62 10.38 -11.30 3.12
N PRO A 63 11.26 -12.31 3.25
CA PRO A 63 11.75 -12.78 4.56
C PRO A 63 12.59 -11.74 5.31
N ASN A 64 13.02 -10.66 4.65
CA ASN A 64 13.82 -9.59 5.24
C ASN A 64 12.97 -8.44 5.79
N ILE A 65 11.65 -8.48 5.65
CA ILE A 65 10.78 -7.43 6.19
C ILE A 65 10.72 -7.52 7.72
N PRO A 66 10.90 -6.40 8.46
CA PRO A 66 10.72 -6.44 9.90
C PRO A 66 9.24 -6.68 10.26
N PRO A 67 8.93 -7.45 11.34
CA PRO A 67 7.55 -7.84 11.68
C PRO A 67 6.57 -6.67 11.89
N GLU A 68 7.08 -5.53 12.36
CA GLU A 68 6.29 -4.31 12.55
C GLU A 68 5.73 -3.78 11.21
N PHE A 69 6.50 -3.86 10.13
CA PHE A 69 6.07 -3.45 8.79
C PHE A 69 5.21 -4.51 8.09
N GLY A 70 5.43 -5.80 8.38
CA GLY A 70 4.53 -6.85 7.92
C GLY A 70 3.10 -6.66 8.48
N THR A 71 2.99 -6.31 9.76
CA THR A 71 1.70 -5.98 10.39
C THR A 71 1.08 -4.70 9.80
N LEU A 72 1.92 -3.71 9.50
CA LEU A 72 1.49 -2.47 8.83
C LEU A 72 0.89 -2.76 7.46
N ILE A 73 1.53 -3.61 6.66
CA ILE A 73 1.05 -4.03 5.34
C ILE A 73 -0.32 -4.70 5.44
N LEU A 74 -0.52 -5.60 6.40
CA LEU A 74 -1.83 -6.25 6.61
C LEU A 74 -2.93 -5.23 6.95
N THR A 75 -2.59 -4.22 7.76
CA THR A 75 -3.51 -3.14 8.12
C THR A 75 -3.86 -2.30 6.89
N ILE A 76 -2.86 -1.96 6.07
CA ILE A 76 -3.06 -1.26 4.80
C ILE A 76 -3.97 -2.07 3.86
N ASN A 77 -3.69 -3.36 3.66
CA ASN A 77 -4.48 -4.24 2.80
C ASN A 77 -5.94 -4.34 3.26
N THR A 78 -6.17 -4.37 4.58
CA THR A 78 -7.53 -4.38 5.16
C THR A 78 -8.28 -3.08 4.87
N GLU A 79 -7.63 -1.92 4.99
CA GLU A 79 -8.26 -0.64 4.67
C GLU A 79 -8.51 -0.48 3.17
N LEU A 80 -7.59 -0.94 2.31
CA LEU A 80 -7.77 -0.97 0.86
C LEU A 80 -8.96 -1.84 0.46
N GLU A 81 -9.09 -3.03 1.06
CA GLU A 81 -10.21 -3.94 0.81
C GLU A 81 -11.55 -3.31 1.21
N ARG A 82 -11.56 -2.60 2.34
CA ARG A 82 -12.74 -1.88 2.82
C ARG A 82 -13.16 -0.78 1.85
N ILE A 83 -12.20 0.00 1.35
CA ILE A 83 -12.48 1.03 0.33
C ILE A 83 -13.02 0.38 -0.95
N LEU A 84 -12.43 -0.73 -1.40
CA LEU A 84 -12.86 -1.43 -2.60
C LEU A 84 -14.31 -1.93 -2.48
N THR A 85 -14.66 -2.53 -1.34
CA THR A 85 -16.00 -3.06 -1.05
C THR A 85 -17.07 -1.96 -1.02
N GLU A 86 -16.72 -0.74 -0.62
CA GLU A 86 -17.66 0.39 -0.60
C GLU A 86 -17.98 0.94 -2.00
N VAL A 87 -17.17 0.61 -3.00
CA VAL A 87 -17.32 1.12 -4.38
C VAL A 87 -17.90 0.07 -5.34
N LEU A 88 -17.91 -1.20 -4.93
CA LEU A 88 -18.58 -2.31 -5.61
C LEU A 88 -20.09 -2.34 -5.30
#